data_AF-A0A4Q6CGN0-F1
#
_entry.id   AF-A0A4Q6CGN0-F1
#
_cell.length_a   1.000
_cell.length_b   1.000
_cell.length_c   1.000
_cell.angle_alpha   90.00
_cell.angle_beta   90.00
_cell.angle_gamma   90.00
#
_symmetry.space_group_name_H-M   'P 1'
#
loop_
_entity.id
_entity.type
_entity.pdbx_description
1 polymer ?
#
loop_
_entity_poly.entity_id
_entity_poly.type
_entity_poly.pdbx_seq_one_letter_code
_entity_poly.pdbx_strand_id
1 'polypeptide(L)'
;MIKPKFVVTLVAGISICALSSCAHGPKPRTPLVSNSAYGELTELRSPADVVVIPQWHLSPNEDTQANPRPKLPQSLNQISIYNQLVEWVDAGQIKSVVVEGCEGEITEDSPLKFNGWTVQTLKSLSEDDRNSTLTQMGLKLKAHYGPKLPVLCGDDLALIQKHQLLLSDMRGFIGFKIRINEFKNQPLKRKDYVATVRELLKLRPETTDDQVITALNQELQSKVDQFETIVKERNQRFVAASAPRSAVVIGALHVADLSQQLRASGKTVVTFRPLGLEGGESELINQIRQLLKEN
;
A
#
# COMPACT_ATOMS: atom_id res chain seq x y z
N MET A 1 -96.62 24.15 18.44
CA MET A 1 -95.50 25.09 18.60
C MET A 1 -94.38 24.40 19.37
N ILE A 2 -93.64 23.48 18.74
CA ILE A 2 -92.34 22.91 19.18
C ILE A 2 -91.64 22.46 17.88
N LYS A 3 -90.47 23.03 17.55
CA LYS A 3 -89.61 22.55 16.46
C LYS A 3 -88.51 21.67 17.06
N PRO A 4 -88.23 20.47 16.51
CA PRO A 4 -87.02 19.73 16.88
C PRO A 4 -85.81 20.29 16.10
N LYS A 5 -84.70 20.47 16.82
CA LYS A 5 -83.39 20.85 16.26
C LYS A 5 -82.73 19.60 15.67
N PHE A 6 -82.42 19.65 14.37
CA PHE A 6 -81.52 18.68 13.73
C PHE A 6 -80.08 18.96 14.17
N VAL A 7 -79.42 17.94 14.72
CA VAL A 7 -77.98 17.91 14.95
C VAL A 7 -77.34 17.28 13.72
N VAL A 8 -76.56 18.07 12.98
CA VAL A 8 -75.75 17.60 11.85
C VAL A 8 -74.37 17.23 12.41
N THR A 9 -74.06 15.93 12.45
CA THR A 9 -72.72 15.43 12.79
C THR A 9 -71.85 15.46 11.52
N LEU A 10 -70.86 16.33 11.51
CA LEU A 10 -69.85 16.44 10.46
C LEU A 10 -68.83 15.29 10.65
N VAL A 11 -68.83 14.31 9.75
CA VAL A 11 -67.76 13.29 9.70
C VAL A 11 -66.63 13.86 8.84
N ALA A 12 -65.54 14.27 9.50
CA ALA A 12 -64.32 14.67 8.82
C ALA A 12 -63.65 13.44 8.20
N GLY A 13 -63.65 13.37 6.87
CA GLY A 13 -62.86 12.39 6.13
C GLY A 13 -61.37 12.72 6.25
N ILE A 14 -60.65 11.93 7.04
CA ILE A 14 -59.19 11.93 7.06
C ILE A 14 -58.73 11.25 5.77
N SER A 15 -58.40 12.07 4.77
CA SER A 15 -57.74 11.61 3.55
C SER A 15 -56.29 11.29 3.89
N ILE A 16 -55.99 10.01 4.13
CA ILE A 16 -54.62 9.51 4.28
C ILE A 16 -53.99 9.56 2.88
N CYS A 17 -53.33 10.67 2.55
CA CYS A 17 -52.39 10.71 1.44
C CYS A 17 -51.19 9.83 1.82
N ALA A 18 -51.22 8.57 1.38
CA ALA A 18 -50.05 7.72 1.33
C ALA A 18 -49.04 8.37 0.36
N LEU A 19 -48.12 9.15 0.92
CA LEU A 19 -46.90 9.56 0.24
C LEU A 19 -46.07 8.29 0.01
N SER A 20 -46.30 7.62 -1.13
CA SER A 20 -45.36 6.67 -1.70
C SER A 20 -44.06 7.41 -1.98
N SER A 21 -43.22 7.48 -0.95
CA SER A 21 -41.81 7.77 -1.11
C SER A 21 -41.25 6.61 -1.91
N CYS A 22 -41.09 6.81 -3.23
CA CYS A 22 -40.27 5.95 -4.06
C CYS A 22 -38.87 5.99 -3.44
N ALA A 23 -38.59 5.04 -2.55
CA ALA A 23 -37.27 4.75 -2.05
C ALA A 23 -36.42 4.47 -3.28
N HIS A 24 -35.64 5.47 -3.69
CA HIS A 24 -34.62 5.30 -4.69
C HIS A 24 -33.61 4.34 -4.08
N GLY A 25 -33.80 3.04 -4.37
CA GLY A 25 -32.84 2.02 -3.98
C GLY A 25 -31.44 2.44 -4.41
N PRO A 26 -30.39 2.03 -3.68
CA PRO A 26 -29.03 2.40 -4.01
C PRO A 26 -28.76 2.06 -5.49
N LYS A 27 -28.30 3.05 -6.27
CA LYS A 27 -27.94 2.83 -7.68
C LYS A 27 -27.02 1.61 -7.79
N PRO A 28 -27.25 0.71 -8.77
CA PRO A 28 -26.40 -0.45 -8.97
C PRO A 28 -24.94 -0.01 -9.10
N ARG A 29 -24.03 -0.73 -8.45
CA ARG A 29 -22.60 -0.43 -8.55
C ARG A 29 -22.11 -0.80 -9.95
N THR A 30 -21.53 0.16 -10.65
CA THR A 30 -20.83 -0.09 -11.91
C THR A 30 -19.60 -0.96 -11.63
N PRO A 31 -19.39 -2.06 -12.37
CA PRO A 31 -18.15 -2.84 -12.27
C PRO A 31 -16.91 -1.98 -12.57
N LEU A 32 -15.77 -2.34 -12.00
CA LEU A 32 -14.49 -1.76 -12.40
C LEU A 32 -14.14 -2.25 -13.81
N VAL A 33 -13.66 -1.33 -14.66
CA VAL A 33 -13.19 -1.63 -16.01
C VAL A 33 -11.77 -1.09 -16.10
N SER A 34 -10.79 -1.95 -16.30
CA SER A 34 -9.41 -1.51 -16.57
C SER A 34 -9.22 -1.16 -18.04
N ASN A 35 -8.46 -0.11 -18.29
CA ASN A 35 -7.94 0.21 -19.60
C ASN A 35 -6.65 -0.61 -19.84
N SER A 36 -6.66 -1.45 -20.86
CA SER A 36 -5.52 -2.32 -21.19
C SER A 36 -4.24 -1.56 -21.54
N ALA A 37 -4.34 -0.25 -21.85
CA ALA A 37 -3.19 0.62 -22.01
C ALA A 37 -2.41 0.86 -20.70
N TYR A 38 -3.03 0.65 -19.53
CA TYR A 38 -2.43 0.89 -18.22
C TYR A 38 -2.20 -0.37 -17.41
N GLY A 39 -2.95 -1.44 -17.67
CA GLY A 39 -2.80 -2.72 -16.98
C GLY A 39 -4.04 -3.59 -17.07
N GLU A 40 -4.08 -4.62 -16.23
CA GLU A 40 -5.18 -5.60 -16.22
C GLU A 40 -5.73 -5.85 -14.82
N LEU A 41 -7.04 -6.11 -14.71
CA LEU A 41 -7.64 -6.63 -13.49
C LEU A 41 -7.51 -8.15 -13.45
N THR A 42 -7.15 -8.71 -12.28
CA THR A 42 -7.04 -10.17 -12.10
C THR A 42 -8.39 -10.89 -12.16
N GLU A 43 -9.50 -10.19 -11.91
CA GLU A 43 -10.86 -10.74 -11.95
C GLU A 43 -11.84 -9.72 -12.56
N LEU A 44 -12.56 -10.12 -13.62
CA LEU A 44 -13.31 -9.22 -14.49
C LEU A 44 -14.81 -9.06 -14.18
N ARG A 45 -15.36 -9.73 -13.13
CA ARG A 45 -16.79 -10.11 -13.18
C ARG A 45 -17.70 -9.66 -12.03
N SER A 46 -17.22 -8.90 -11.04
CA SER A 46 -18.10 -8.40 -9.96
C SER A 46 -17.68 -7.00 -9.48
N PRO A 47 -18.62 -6.15 -9.02
CA PRO A 47 -18.27 -4.94 -8.30
C PRO A 47 -17.40 -5.27 -7.08
N ALA A 48 -16.16 -4.81 -7.10
CA ALA A 48 -15.24 -4.96 -5.97
C ALA A 48 -15.48 -3.85 -4.94
N ASP A 49 -15.41 -4.21 -3.65
CA ASP A 49 -15.32 -3.22 -2.57
C ASP A 49 -13.95 -2.54 -2.57
N VAL A 50 -12.89 -3.30 -2.85
CA VAL A 50 -11.52 -2.80 -2.82
C VAL A 50 -10.74 -3.28 -4.03
N VAL A 51 -10.01 -2.37 -4.67
CA VAL A 51 -8.96 -2.72 -5.65
C VAL A 51 -7.61 -2.56 -5.00
N VAL A 52 -6.80 -3.63 -5.00
CA VAL A 52 -5.41 -3.58 -4.53
C VAL A 52 -4.50 -3.36 -5.74
N ILE A 53 -3.60 -2.39 -5.64
CA ILE A 53 -2.72 -1.94 -6.71
C ILE A 53 -1.27 -2.05 -6.20
N PRO A 54 -0.48 -3.03 -6.69
CA PRO A 54 0.94 -3.10 -6.40
C PRO A 54 1.66 -1.91 -7.04
N GLN A 55 2.46 -1.20 -6.25
CA GLN A 55 3.38 -0.18 -6.74
C GLN A 55 4.82 -0.64 -6.61
N TRP A 56 5.67 -0.14 -7.50
CA TRP A 56 7.11 -0.20 -7.35
C TRP A 56 7.59 1.10 -6.68
N HIS A 57 8.12 0.99 -5.46
CA HIS A 57 8.59 2.16 -4.73
C HIS A 57 9.86 2.76 -5.32
N LEU A 58 9.97 4.06 -5.09
CA LEU A 58 11.22 4.79 -5.15
C LEU A 58 11.93 4.68 -3.81
N SER A 59 13.25 4.78 -3.83
CA SER A 59 14.00 5.00 -2.59
C SER A 59 13.53 6.30 -1.92
N PRO A 60 13.35 6.33 -0.59
CA PRO A 60 12.94 7.55 0.11
C PRO A 60 13.93 8.71 -0.05
N ASN A 61 15.20 8.41 -0.35
CA ASN A 61 16.26 9.40 -0.54
C ASN A 61 16.43 9.84 -2.01
N GLU A 62 15.65 9.29 -2.93
CA GLU A 62 15.72 9.67 -4.35
C GLU A 62 15.03 11.03 -4.55
N ASP A 63 15.77 12.06 -4.97
CA ASP A 63 15.19 13.35 -5.35
C ASP A 63 14.85 13.36 -6.84
N THR A 64 13.55 13.39 -7.15
CA THR A 64 13.06 13.38 -8.53
C THR A 64 12.71 14.79 -9.03
N GLN A 65 12.97 15.83 -8.25
CA GLN A 65 12.90 17.23 -8.68
C GLN A 65 14.16 17.70 -9.42
N ALA A 66 15.20 16.87 -9.47
CA ALA A 66 16.43 17.20 -10.20
C ALA A 66 16.15 17.58 -11.66
N ASN A 67 16.95 18.51 -12.20
CA ASN A 67 16.91 18.90 -13.61
C ASN A 67 18.23 18.48 -14.29
N PRO A 68 18.20 17.58 -15.29
CA PRO A 68 17.02 16.90 -15.85
C PRO A 68 16.43 15.84 -14.89
N ARG A 69 15.13 15.59 -15.01
CA ARG A 69 14.46 14.55 -14.21
C ARG A 69 15.05 13.17 -14.54
N PRO A 70 15.36 12.34 -13.53
CA PRO A 70 15.94 11.02 -13.77
C PRO A 70 14.92 10.12 -14.48
N LYS A 71 15.39 9.37 -15.49
CA LYS A 71 14.61 8.30 -16.13
C LYS A 71 14.75 7.03 -15.28
N LEU A 72 13.78 6.79 -14.42
CA LEU A 72 13.78 5.63 -13.53
C LEU A 72 12.88 4.50 -14.08
N PRO A 73 13.24 3.22 -13.90
CA PRO A 73 12.42 2.08 -14.32
C PRO A 73 10.97 2.11 -13.82
N GLN A 74 10.77 2.68 -12.62
CA GLN A 74 9.47 2.83 -11.96
C GLN A 74 8.49 3.74 -12.71
N SER A 75 8.96 4.51 -13.71
CA SER A 75 8.13 5.52 -14.36
C SER A 75 6.90 4.95 -15.03
N LEU A 76 7.01 3.83 -15.74
CA LEU A 76 5.87 3.22 -16.41
C LEU A 76 4.81 2.77 -15.39
N ASN A 77 5.25 2.16 -14.28
CA ASN A 77 4.37 1.75 -13.19
C ASN A 77 3.61 2.93 -12.56
N GLN A 78 4.30 4.00 -12.21
CA GLN A 78 3.67 5.18 -11.59
C GLN A 78 2.70 5.90 -12.53
N ILE A 79 3.00 5.97 -13.83
CA ILE A 79 2.11 6.56 -14.85
C ILE A 79 0.86 5.70 -15.02
N SER A 80 1.03 4.38 -15.17
CA SER A 80 -0.07 3.43 -15.30
C SER A 80 -1.04 3.47 -14.12
N ILE A 81 -0.51 3.47 -12.89
CA ILE A 81 -1.34 3.56 -11.68
C ILE A 81 -2.13 4.88 -11.66
N TYR A 82 -1.46 6.00 -11.91
CA TYR A 82 -2.06 7.32 -11.84
C TYR A 82 -3.21 7.47 -12.85
N ASN A 83 -2.96 7.14 -14.12
CA ASN A 83 -3.96 7.25 -15.18
C ASN A 83 -5.17 6.34 -14.91
N GLN A 84 -4.94 5.10 -14.47
CA GLN A 84 -6.04 4.18 -14.18
C GLN A 84 -6.90 4.67 -13.01
N LEU A 85 -6.27 5.23 -11.97
CA LEU A 85 -6.98 5.80 -10.82
C LEU A 85 -7.79 7.03 -11.21
N VAL A 86 -7.25 7.91 -12.05
CA VAL A 86 -7.99 9.07 -12.57
C VAL A 86 -9.26 8.63 -13.31
N GLU A 87 -9.15 7.66 -14.24
CA GLU A 87 -10.32 7.13 -14.95
C GLU A 87 -11.37 6.56 -13.99
N TRP A 88 -10.96 5.80 -12.99
CA TRP A 88 -11.89 5.20 -12.02
C TRP A 88 -12.52 6.20 -11.08
N VAL A 89 -11.80 7.26 -10.69
CA VAL A 89 -12.35 8.33 -9.85
C VAL A 89 -13.33 9.19 -10.66
N ASP A 90 -12.99 9.52 -11.92
CA ASP A 90 -13.85 10.32 -12.80
C ASP A 90 -15.13 9.58 -13.19
N ALA A 91 -15.04 8.27 -13.45
CA ALA A 91 -16.20 7.40 -13.63
C ALA A 91 -16.97 7.12 -12.32
N GLY A 92 -16.48 7.66 -11.20
CA GLY A 92 -17.01 7.50 -9.86
C GLY A 92 -16.81 6.10 -9.27
N GLN A 93 -16.23 5.14 -10.00
CA GLN A 93 -16.04 3.76 -9.57
C GLN A 93 -15.25 3.67 -8.25
N ILE A 94 -14.25 4.53 -8.07
CA ILE A 94 -13.48 4.70 -6.84
C ILE A 94 -13.86 6.01 -6.15
N LYS A 95 -13.96 5.97 -4.82
CA LYS A 95 -14.35 7.10 -3.96
C LYS A 95 -13.28 7.52 -2.95
N SER A 96 -12.28 6.69 -2.72
CA SER A 96 -11.18 6.96 -1.81
C SER A 96 -9.94 6.18 -2.22
N VAL A 97 -8.77 6.69 -1.89
CA VAL A 97 -7.51 6.00 -2.13
C VAL A 97 -6.77 5.85 -0.82
N VAL A 98 -6.30 4.64 -0.52
CA VAL A 98 -5.45 4.32 0.62
C VAL A 98 -4.03 4.10 0.09
N VAL A 99 -3.04 4.75 0.69
CA VAL A 99 -1.66 4.75 0.20
C VAL A 99 -0.67 4.38 1.31
N GLU A 100 0.45 3.78 0.91
CA GLU A 100 1.56 3.43 1.80
C GLU A 100 2.49 4.62 2.10
N GLY A 101 3.24 4.48 3.19
CA GLY A 101 4.43 5.30 3.47
C GLY A 101 4.17 6.54 4.29
N CYS A 102 2.94 6.77 4.75
CA CYS A 102 2.55 7.91 5.57
C CYS A 102 1.53 7.49 6.64
N GLU A 103 1.06 8.43 7.46
CA GLU A 103 0.05 8.20 8.49
C GLU A 103 -1.01 9.33 8.46
N GLY A 104 -2.27 9.00 8.74
CA GLY A 104 -3.39 9.95 8.72
C GLY A 104 -4.00 10.20 7.34
N GLU A 105 -4.66 11.34 7.16
CA GLU A 105 -5.19 11.76 5.85
C GLU A 105 -4.25 12.76 5.17
N ILE A 106 -4.02 12.60 3.87
CA ILE A 106 -3.31 13.60 3.07
C ILE A 106 -4.30 14.72 2.76
N THR A 107 -4.12 15.86 3.40
CA THR A 107 -4.88 17.09 3.13
C THR A 107 -4.15 18.00 2.14
N GLU A 108 -4.81 19.07 1.71
CA GLU A 108 -4.19 20.06 0.82
C GLU A 108 -2.98 20.77 1.45
N ASP A 109 -3.01 20.92 2.77
CA ASP A 109 -1.96 21.57 3.58
C ASP A 109 -1.02 20.55 4.23
N SER A 110 -1.05 19.29 3.77
CA SER A 110 -0.22 18.24 4.32
C SER A 110 1.27 18.62 4.21
N PRO A 111 2.05 18.53 5.31
CA PRO A 111 3.48 18.83 5.30
C PRO A 111 4.31 17.69 4.67
N LEU A 112 3.65 16.61 4.23
CA LEU A 112 4.32 15.45 3.67
C LEU A 112 5.11 15.81 2.42
N LYS A 113 6.36 15.34 2.40
CA LYS A 113 7.29 15.49 1.28
C LYS A 113 7.84 14.14 0.87
N PHE A 114 7.63 13.76 -0.39
CA PHE A 114 8.16 12.52 -0.96
C PHE A 114 8.93 12.82 -2.23
N ASN A 115 10.18 12.36 -2.31
CA ASN A 115 11.05 12.50 -3.48
C ASN A 115 11.20 13.95 -3.98
N GLY A 116 11.22 14.91 -3.05
CA GLY A 116 11.27 16.35 -3.36
C GLY A 116 9.90 17.04 -3.42
N TRP A 117 8.81 16.30 -3.61
CA TRP A 117 7.49 16.84 -3.91
C TRP A 117 6.57 16.96 -2.70
N THR A 118 5.76 18.02 -2.70
CA THR A 118 4.62 18.28 -1.79
C THR A 118 3.34 18.43 -2.61
N VAL A 119 2.17 18.36 -1.95
CA VAL A 119 0.88 18.61 -2.62
C VAL A 119 0.87 19.97 -3.34
N GLN A 120 1.38 21.01 -2.70
CA GLN A 120 1.40 22.38 -3.23
C GLN A 120 2.26 22.48 -4.49
N THR A 121 3.47 21.89 -4.47
CA THR A 121 4.34 21.90 -5.65
C THR A 121 3.76 21.10 -6.82
N LEU A 122 2.98 20.04 -6.54
CA LEU A 122 2.31 19.24 -7.57
C LEU A 122 1.06 19.92 -8.13
N LYS A 123 0.42 20.80 -7.36
CA LYS A 123 -0.73 21.60 -7.82
C LYS A 123 -0.33 22.64 -8.87
N SER A 124 0.90 23.16 -8.81
CA SER A 124 1.41 24.13 -9.79
C SER A 124 1.84 23.51 -11.13
N LEU A 125 1.87 22.18 -11.23
CA LEU A 125 2.23 21.49 -12.46
C LEU A 125 1.05 21.39 -13.43
N SER A 126 1.36 21.27 -14.73
CA SER A 126 0.39 20.78 -15.71
C SER A 126 -0.01 19.33 -15.42
N GLU A 127 -1.13 18.87 -15.98
CA GLU A 127 -1.57 17.47 -15.80
C GLU A 127 -0.53 16.47 -16.33
N ASP A 128 0.06 16.74 -17.50
CA ASP A 128 1.08 15.87 -18.11
C ASP A 128 2.36 15.83 -17.27
N ASP A 129 2.79 16.99 -16.73
CA ASP A 129 3.95 17.06 -15.84
C ASP A 129 3.70 16.35 -14.51
N ARG A 130 2.49 16.47 -13.96
CA ARG A 130 2.08 15.77 -12.73
C ARG A 130 2.03 14.26 -12.97
N ASN A 131 1.42 13.81 -14.07
CA ASN A 131 1.34 12.41 -14.45
C ASN A 131 2.73 11.75 -14.53
N SER A 132 3.67 12.42 -15.20
CA SER A 132 5.05 11.96 -15.35
C SER A 132 5.93 12.14 -14.11
N THR A 133 5.44 12.82 -13.07
CA THR A 133 6.21 13.02 -11.83
C THR A 133 6.28 11.73 -11.01
N LEU A 134 7.51 11.38 -10.61
CA LEU A 134 7.83 10.21 -9.81
C LEU A 134 7.86 10.59 -8.33
N THR A 135 6.75 10.34 -7.65
CA THR A 135 6.58 10.59 -6.21
C THR A 135 5.45 9.69 -5.70
N GLN A 136 5.10 9.83 -4.43
CA GLN A 136 4.04 9.08 -3.77
C GLN A 136 2.67 9.39 -4.42
N MET A 137 1.93 8.33 -4.75
CA MET A 137 0.69 8.40 -5.54
C MET A 137 -0.41 9.27 -4.90
N GLY A 138 -0.53 9.21 -3.57
CA GLY A 138 -1.49 9.99 -2.81
C GLY A 138 -1.26 11.50 -2.93
N LEU A 139 0.00 11.96 -2.96
CA LEU A 139 0.31 13.37 -3.21
C LEU A 139 -0.17 13.83 -4.59
N LYS A 140 0.05 13.01 -5.63
CA LYS A 140 -0.39 13.30 -7.01
C LYS A 140 -1.90 13.43 -7.10
N LEU A 141 -2.62 12.44 -6.56
CA LEU A 141 -4.08 12.41 -6.59
C LEU A 141 -4.69 13.52 -5.74
N LYS A 142 -4.11 13.84 -4.58
CA LYS A 142 -4.55 14.96 -3.75
C LYS A 142 -4.33 16.30 -4.46
N ALA A 143 -3.22 16.46 -5.18
CA ALA A 143 -2.98 17.66 -5.99
C ALA A 143 -3.97 17.80 -7.16
N HIS A 144 -4.40 16.69 -7.77
CA HIS A 144 -5.37 16.69 -8.87
C HIS A 144 -6.80 16.96 -8.39
N TYR A 145 -7.28 16.21 -7.39
CA TYR A 145 -8.69 16.25 -6.97
C TYR A 145 -8.99 17.18 -5.78
N GLY A 146 -7.97 17.59 -5.03
CA GLY A 146 -8.13 18.38 -3.82
C GLY A 146 -9.07 17.72 -2.80
N PRO A 147 -10.09 18.44 -2.28
CA PRO A 147 -11.01 17.89 -1.27
C PRO A 147 -12.00 16.86 -1.84
N LYS A 148 -12.11 16.71 -3.16
CA LYS A 148 -13.11 15.82 -3.79
C LYS A 148 -12.79 14.33 -3.62
N LEU A 149 -11.52 13.99 -3.37
CA LEU A 149 -11.06 12.62 -3.21
C LEU A 149 -10.35 12.48 -1.85
N PRO A 150 -10.93 11.74 -0.88
CA PRO A 150 -10.22 11.32 0.31
C PRO A 150 -9.00 10.47 -0.06
N VAL A 151 -7.84 10.84 0.48
CA VAL A 151 -6.58 10.11 0.30
C VAL A 151 -6.03 9.80 1.67
N LEU A 152 -6.16 8.55 2.08
CA LEU A 152 -5.83 8.07 3.41
C LEU A 152 -4.47 7.37 3.37
N CYS A 153 -3.66 7.56 4.40
CA CYS A 153 -2.49 6.76 4.62
C CYS A 153 -2.89 5.49 5.39
N GLY A 154 -2.62 4.33 4.80
CA GLY A 154 -2.97 3.03 5.39
C GLY A 154 -1.93 2.47 6.36
N ASP A 155 -0.97 3.29 6.78
CA ASP A 155 0.24 2.87 7.48
C ASP A 155 0.40 3.53 8.86
N ASP A 156 1.48 3.17 9.53
CA ASP A 156 1.89 3.70 10.83
C ASP A 156 3.39 4.03 10.79
N LEU A 157 3.76 5.26 11.18
CA LEU A 157 5.15 5.72 11.03
C LEU A 157 6.14 4.88 11.86
N ALA A 158 5.73 4.41 13.04
CA ALA A 158 6.57 3.57 13.88
C ALA A 158 6.76 2.18 13.26
N LEU A 159 5.70 1.60 12.69
CA LEU A 159 5.81 0.32 11.97
C LEU A 159 6.66 0.45 10.71
N ILE A 160 6.55 1.54 9.95
CA ILE A 160 7.40 1.81 8.78
C ILE A 160 8.88 1.84 9.20
N GLN A 161 9.21 2.61 10.24
CA GLN A 161 10.59 2.72 10.73
C GLN A 161 11.14 1.37 11.19
N LYS A 162 10.33 0.61 11.95
CA LYS A 162 10.72 -0.73 12.42
C LYS A 162 10.92 -1.70 11.24
N HIS A 163 10.05 -1.65 10.23
CA HIS A 163 10.17 -2.45 9.01
C HIS A 163 11.46 -2.14 8.25
N GLN A 164 11.79 -0.85 8.07
CA GLN A 164 13.01 -0.41 7.39
C GLN A 164 14.27 -0.80 8.16
N LEU A 165 14.26 -0.69 9.49
CA LEU A 165 15.38 -1.11 10.33
C LEU A 165 15.64 -2.61 10.21
N LEU A 166 14.59 -3.45 10.28
CA LEU A 166 14.73 -4.89 10.07
C LEU A 166 15.30 -5.22 8.69
N LEU A 167 14.83 -4.53 7.65
CA LEU A 167 15.37 -4.73 6.30
C LEU A 167 16.86 -4.36 6.21
N SER A 168 17.26 -3.27 6.87
CA SER A 168 18.65 -2.83 6.94
C SER A 168 19.52 -3.86 7.67
N ASP A 169 19.08 -4.33 8.85
CA ASP A 169 19.76 -5.36 9.63
C ASP A 169 19.93 -6.65 8.82
N MET A 170 18.85 -7.13 8.18
CA MET A 170 18.89 -8.31 7.33
C MET A 170 19.92 -8.15 6.21
N ARG A 171 19.93 -7.01 5.49
CA ARG A 171 20.90 -6.75 4.42
C ARG A 171 22.34 -6.79 4.94
N GLY A 172 22.61 -6.22 6.11
CA GLY A 172 23.92 -6.29 6.76
C GLY A 172 24.35 -7.73 7.04
N PHE A 173 23.51 -8.50 7.72
CA PHE A 173 23.80 -9.90 8.07
C PHE A 173 23.90 -10.82 6.84
N ILE A 174 23.08 -10.60 5.81
CA ILE A 174 23.21 -11.31 4.52
C ILE A 174 24.57 -11.04 3.90
N GLY A 175 25.03 -9.78 3.92
CA GLY A 175 26.36 -9.40 3.45
C GLY A 175 27.47 -10.19 4.15
N PHE A 176 27.40 -10.30 5.48
CA PHE A 176 28.33 -11.15 6.25
C PHE A 176 28.26 -12.62 5.83
N LYS A 177 27.04 -13.19 5.74
CA LYS A 177 26.85 -14.59 5.34
C LYS A 177 27.45 -14.88 3.96
N ILE A 178 27.20 -14.02 2.98
CA ILE A 178 27.76 -14.15 1.63
C ILE A 178 29.29 -14.16 1.67
N ARG A 179 29.91 -13.19 2.37
CA ARG A 179 31.38 -13.10 2.44
C ARG A 179 32.03 -14.26 3.21
N ILE A 180 31.40 -14.74 4.28
CA ILE A 180 31.86 -15.92 5.01
C ILE A 180 31.87 -17.14 4.10
N ASN A 181 30.80 -17.33 3.32
CA ASN A 181 30.68 -18.45 2.37
C ASN A 181 31.67 -18.33 1.20
N GLU A 182 31.85 -17.12 0.65
CA GLU A 182 32.82 -16.83 -0.42
C GLU A 182 34.26 -17.17 0.01
N PHE A 183 34.63 -16.85 1.26
CA PHE A 183 35.97 -17.08 1.79
C PHE A 183 36.13 -18.38 2.57
N LYS A 184 35.24 -19.37 2.40
CA LYS A 184 35.32 -20.66 3.12
C LYS A 184 36.68 -21.37 3.00
N ASN A 185 37.36 -21.21 1.86
CA ASN A 185 38.68 -21.78 1.57
C ASN A 185 39.84 -20.78 1.79
N GLN A 186 39.58 -19.59 2.35
CA GLN A 186 40.57 -18.53 2.60
C GLN A 186 40.49 -18.09 4.08
N PRO A 187 41.00 -18.89 5.04
CA PRO A 187 40.77 -18.68 6.48
C PRO A 187 41.16 -17.30 7.00
N LEU A 188 42.27 -16.72 6.50
CA LEU A 188 42.71 -15.39 6.90
C LEU A 188 41.70 -14.30 6.53
N LYS A 189 41.04 -14.39 5.36
CA LYS A 189 40.00 -13.45 4.94
C LYS A 189 38.67 -13.70 5.64
N ARG A 190 38.32 -14.97 5.88
CA ARG A 190 37.10 -15.36 6.58
C ARG A 190 37.08 -14.87 8.03
N LYS A 191 38.24 -14.88 8.69
CA LYS A 191 38.39 -14.55 10.12
C LYS A 191 37.81 -13.18 10.48
N ASP A 192 38.05 -12.16 9.67
CA ASP A 192 37.61 -10.79 9.99
C ASP A 192 36.08 -10.64 9.95
N TYR A 193 35.43 -11.28 8.97
CA TYR A 193 33.96 -11.31 8.89
C TYR A 193 33.35 -12.07 10.08
N VAL A 194 33.92 -13.23 10.44
CA VAL A 194 33.44 -14.01 11.60
C VAL A 194 33.65 -13.24 12.91
N ALA A 195 34.80 -12.58 13.08
CA ALA A 195 35.06 -11.74 14.24
C ALA A 195 34.07 -10.58 14.36
N THR A 196 33.77 -9.92 13.23
CA THR A 196 32.78 -8.83 13.20
C THR A 196 31.39 -9.32 13.56
N VAL A 197 30.96 -10.47 13.02
CA VAL A 197 29.66 -11.06 13.39
C VAL A 197 29.62 -11.43 14.88
N ARG A 198 30.72 -11.98 15.43
CA ARG A 198 30.83 -12.29 16.86
C ARG A 198 30.58 -11.04 17.72
N GLU A 199 31.16 -9.91 17.34
CA GLU A 199 30.98 -8.62 18.02
C GLU A 199 29.55 -8.08 17.87
N LEU A 200 29.01 -8.05 16.64
CA LEU A 200 27.66 -7.55 16.35
C LEU A 200 26.58 -8.34 17.11
N LEU A 201 26.74 -9.67 17.19
CA LEU A 201 25.85 -10.57 17.93
C LEU A 201 26.19 -10.65 19.42
N LYS A 202 27.21 -9.92 19.89
CA LYS A 202 27.67 -9.88 21.29
C LYS A 202 27.95 -11.28 21.86
N LEU A 203 28.51 -12.15 21.03
CA LEU A 203 28.86 -13.52 21.42
C LEU A 203 30.15 -13.52 22.24
N ARG A 204 30.29 -14.51 23.12
CA ARG A 204 31.48 -14.62 23.98
C ARG A 204 32.75 -14.84 23.16
N PRO A 205 33.93 -14.34 23.57
CA PRO A 205 35.17 -14.46 22.80
C PRO A 205 35.58 -15.90 22.45
N GLU A 206 35.25 -16.86 23.33
CA GLU A 206 35.52 -18.29 23.16
C GLU A 206 34.60 -19.01 22.16
N THR A 207 33.59 -18.32 21.61
CA THR A 207 32.64 -18.89 20.64
C THR A 207 33.37 -19.29 19.35
N THR A 208 33.23 -20.55 18.94
CA THR A 208 33.88 -21.08 17.73
C THR A 208 33.28 -20.46 16.47
N ASP A 209 34.03 -20.47 15.36
CA ASP A 209 33.56 -19.89 14.11
C ASP A 209 32.25 -20.53 13.60
N ASP A 210 32.09 -21.84 13.76
CA ASP A 210 30.86 -22.55 13.37
C ASP A 210 29.66 -22.19 14.27
N GLN A 211 29.91 -21.93 15.56
CA GLN A 211 28.89 -21.42 16.47
C GLN A 211 28.49 -19.98 16.09
N VAL A 212 29.45 -19.14 15.69
CA VAL A 212 29.15 -17.79 15.19
C VAL A 212 28.29 -17.84 13.92
N ILE A 213 28.60 -18.73 12.98
CA ILE A 213 27.80 -18.90 11.74
C ILE A 213 26.40 -19.42 12.05
N THR A 214 26.27 -20.34 13.00
CA THR A 214 24.97 -20.84 13.46
C THR A 214 24.13 -19.70 14.06
N ALA A 215 24.73 -18.89 14.94
CA ALA A 215 24.08 -17.72 15.53
C ALA A 215 23.67 -16.69 14.46
N LEU A 216 24.51 -16.45 13.45
CA LEU A 216 24.17 -15.57 12.31
C LEU A 216 22.94 -16.07 11.55
N ASN A 217 22.86 -17.37 11.24
CA ASN A 217 21.72 -17.95 10.55
C ASN A 217 20.43 -17.85 11.40
N GLN A 218 20.55 -18.08 12.72
CA GLN A 218 19.41 -17.94 13.65
C GLN A 218 18.94 -16.49 13.75
N GLU A 219 19.86 -15.53 13.84
CA GLU A 219 19.52 -14.10 13.87
C GLU A 219 18.83 -13.68 12.57
N LEU A 220 19.38 -14.06 11.41
CA LEU A 220 18.76 -13.80 10.12
C LEU A 220 17.34 -14.37 10.03
N GLN A 221 17.15 -15.62 10.44
CA GLN A 221 15.82 -16.24 10.47
C GLN A 221 14.86 -15.46 11.38
N SER A 222 15.29 -15.09 12.58
CA SER A 222 14.48 -14.28 13.50
C SER A 222 14.08 -12.94 12.89
N LYS A 223 15.01 -12.27 12.17
CA LYS A 223 14.73 -11.00 11.51
C LYS A 223 13.74 -11.15 10.36
N VAL A 224 13.82 -12.23 9.59
CA VAL A 224 12.83 -12.56 8.54
C VAL A 224 11.44 -12.76 9.15
N ASP A 225 11.34 -13.52 10.24
CA ASP A 225 10.05 -13.79 10.90
C ASP A 225 9.44 -12.52 11.50
N GLN A 226 10.27 -11.65 12.08
CA GLN A 226 9.85 -10.34 12.58
C GLN A 226 9.42 -9.41 11.43
N PHE A 227 10.14 -9.43 10.31
CA PHE A 227 9.82 -8.62 9.13
C PHE A 227 8.45 -9.00 8.58
N GLU A 228 8.16 -10.29 8.41
CA GLU A 228 6.84 -10.76 7.96
C GLU A 228 5.72 -10.46 8.96
N THR A 229 6.01 -10.54 10.27
CA THR A 229 5.05 -10.12 11.30
C THR A 229 4.68 -8.65 11.13
N ILE A 230 5.65 -7.77 10.91
CA ILE A 230 5.38 -6.34 10.70
C ILE A 230 4.62 -6.08 9.40
N VAL A 231 4.91 -6.81 8.31
CA VAL A 231 4.13 -6.71 7.07
C VAL A 231 2.65 -6.98 7.33
N LYS A 232 2.35 -8.02 8.13
CA LYS A 232 0.97 -8.36 8.52
C LYS A 232 0.32 -7.30 9.40
N GLU A 233 1.06 -6.77 10.38
CA GLU A 233 0.59 -5.67 11.25
C GLU A 233 0.29 -4.40 10.46
N ARG A 234 1.17 -4.02 9.52
CA ARG A 234 0.94 -2.90 8.60
C ARG A 234 -0.31 -3.14 7.76
N ASN A 235 -0.49 -4.36 7.20
CA ASN A 235 -1.68 -4.70 6.41
C ASN A 235 -3.00 -4.56 7.18
N GLN A 236 -3.02 -4.81 8.50
CA GLN A 236 -4.22 -4.59 9.32
C GLN A 236 -4.66 -3.12 9.31
N ARG A 237 -3.71 -2.18 9.27
CA ARG A 237 -3.99 -0.74 9.15
C ARG A 237 -4.63 -0.40 7.81
N PHE A 238 -4.14 -0.99 6.71
CA PHE A 238 -4.77 -0.83 5.40
C PHE A 238 -6.19 -1.41 5.36
N VAL A 239 -6.43 -2.56 6.00
CA VAL A 239 -7.78 -3.14 6.10
C VAL A 239 -8.73 -2.19 6.82
N ALA A 240 -8.29 -1.58 7.91
CA ALA A 240 -9.06 -0.62 8.70
C ALA A 240 -9.33 0.70 7.94
N ALA A 241 -8.36 1.19 7.17
CA ALA A 241 -8.49 2.40 6.35
C ALA A 241 -9.35 2.19 5.09
N SER A 242 -9.50 0.95 4.63
CA SER A 242 -10.22 0.63 3.39
C SER A 242 -11.74 0.58 3.58
N ALA A 243 -12.45 1.37 2.79
CA ALA A 243 -13.91 1.38 2.69
C ALA A 243 -14.38 0.80 1.33
N PRO A 244 -15.67 0.48 1.15
CA PRO A 244 -16.20 0.14 -0.17
C PRO A 244 -15.90 1.23 -1.21
N ARG A 245 -15.49 0.81 -2.41
CA ARG A 245 -15.00 1.65 -3.51
C ARG A 245 -13.67 2.36 -3.18
N SER A 246 -12.80 1.71 -2.41
CA SER A 246 -11.43 2.20 -2.20
C SER A 246 -10.45 1.55 -3.15
N ALA A 247 -9.45 2.30 -3.59
CA ALA A 247 -8.23 1.74 -4.15
C ALA A 247 -7.12 1.74 -3.10
N VAL A 248 -6.35 0.66 -2.98
CA VAL A 248 -5.20 0.56 -2.09
C VAL A 248 -3.94 0.48 -2.93
N VAL A 249 -3.08 1.50 -2.87
CA VAL A 249 -1.78 1.55 -3.55
C VAL A 249 -0.69 1.20 -2.56
N ILE A 250 -0.05 0.05 -2.76
CA ILE A 250 0.84 -0.57 -1.77
C ILE A 250 1.95 -1.38 -2.44
N GLY A 251 3.08 -1.57 -1.77
CA GLY A 251 4.18 -2.42 -2.21
C GLY A 251 3.76 -3.83 -2.60
N ALA A 252 4.39 -4.40 -3.62
CA ALA A 252 4.12 -5.74 -4.10
C ALA A 252 4.26 -6.82 -3.00
N LEU A 253 5.16 -6.61 -2.04
CA LEU A 253 5.35 -7.48 -0.87
C LEU A 253 4.06 -7.67 -0.04
N HIS A 254 3.21 -6.65 0.04
CA HIS A 254 2.04 -6.64 0.90
C HIS A 254 0.81 -7.30 0.26
N VAL A 255 0.74 -7.37 -1.07
CA VAL A 255 -0.50 -7.63 -1.82
C VAL A 255 -1.16 -8.95 -1.45
N ALA A 256 -0.39 -10.04 -1.33
CA ALA A 256 -0.94 -11.37 -1.07
C ALA A 256 -1.66 -11.43 0.29
N ASP A 257 -0.96 -11.04 1.35
CA ASP A 257 -1.49 -11.04 2.71
C ASP A 257 -2.62 -10.00 2.88
N LEU A 258 -2.44 -8.77 2.37
CA LEU A 258 -3.48 -7.74 2.44
C LEU A 258 -4.77 -8.20 1.76
N SER A 259 -4.68 -8.81 0.57
CA SER A 259 -5.85 -9.32 -0.14
C SER A 259 -6.56 -10.42 0.63
N GLN A 260 -5.82 -11.28 1.35
CA GLN A 260 -6.39 -12.28 2.23
C GLN A 260 -7.10 -11.63 3.42
N GLN A 261 -6.47 -10.67 4.09
CA GLN A 261 -7.07 -10.00 5.25
C GLN A 261 -8.33 -9.20 4.87
N LEU A 262 -8.32 -8.50 3.73
CA LEU A 262 -9.49 -7.78 3.22
C LEU A 262 -10.66 -8.73 2.95
N ARG A 263 -10.43 -9.88 2.31
CA ARG A 263 -11.47 -10.90 2.08
C ARG A 263 -11.97 -11.51 3.39
N ALA A 264 -11.08 -11.77 4.35
CA ALA A 264 -11.46 -12.22 5.68
C ALA A 264 -12.31 -11.19 6.45
N SER A 265 -12.15 -9.89 6.14
CA SER A 265 -13.00 -8.81 6.65
C SER A 265 -14.35 -8.66 5.90
N GLY A 266 -14.68 -9.59 5.00
CA GLY A 266 -15.94 -9.61 4.25
C GLY A 266 -16.01 -8.71 3.02
N LYS A 267 -14.87 -8.17 2.56
CA LYS A 267 -14.79 -7.30 1.37
C LYS A 267 -14.56 -8.12 0.10
N THR A 268 -15.20 -7.75 -1.01
CA THR A 268 -14.81 -8.25 -2.33
C THR A 268 -13.56 -7.52 -2.82
N VAL A 269 -12.54 -8.27 -3.23
CA VAL A 269 -11.20 -7.73 -3.56
C VAL A 269 -10.78 -8.18 -4.94
N VAL A 270 -10.34 -7.22 -5.76
CA VAL A 270 -9.65 -7.48 -7.03
C VAL A 270 -8.26 -6.85 -7.00
N THR A 271 -7.31 -7.41 -7.74
CA THR A 271 -5.99 -6.82 -7.91
C THR A 271 -5.90 -6.20 -9.30
N PHE A 272 -5.44 -4.97 -9.40
CA PHE A 272 -5.03 -4.37 -10.67
C PHE A 272 -3.53 -4.55 -10.83
N ARG A 273 -3.09 -5.06 -11.98
CA ARG A 273 -1.69 -5.22 -12.32
C ARG A 273 -1.29 -4.10 -13.28
N PRO A 274 -0.70 -3.00 -12.77
CA PRO A 274 -0.19 -1.94 -13.62
C PRO A 274 0.97 -2.43 -14.50
N LEU A 275 1.12 -1.84 -15.69
CA LEU A 275 2.31 -2.06 -16.52
C LEU A 275 3.60 -1.61 -15.79
N GLY A 276 4.74 -2.15 -16.22
CA GLY A 276 6.06 -1.73 -15.71
C GLY A 276 6.37 -2.15 -14.27
N LEU A 277 5.56 -3.03 -13.66
CA LEU A 277 5.93 -3.70 -12.42
C LEU A 277 6.89 -4.85 -12.76
N GLU A 278 8.17 -4.70 -12.41
CA GLU A 278 9.20 -5.72 -12.61
C GLU A 278 9.68 -6.32 -11.28
N GLY A 279 10.13 -7.59 -11.30
CA GLY A 279 10.85 -8.34 -10.25
C GLY A 279 10.73 -7.82 -8.82
N GLY A 280 9.84 -8.42 -8.03
CA GLY A 280 9.26 -7.78 -6.85
C GLY A 280 10.03 -7.93 -5.54
N GLU A 281 9.80 -6.98 -4.61
CA GLU A 281 10.12 -7.11 -3.19
C GLU A 281 9.67 -8.44 -2.57
N SER A 282 8.62 -9.05 -3.14
CA SER A 282 8.11 -10.37 -2.79
C SER A 282 9.13 -11.50 -3.05
N GLU A 283 10.02 -11.36 -4.04
CA GLU A 283 11.07 -12.33 -4.34
C GLU A 283 12.25 -12.21 -3.36
N LEU A 284 12.52 -11.02 -2.84
CA LEU A 284 13.64 -10.78 -1.91
C LEU A 284 13.55 -11.68 -0.68
N ILE A 285 12.37 -11.77 -0.05
CA ILE A 285 12.19 -12.62 1.15
C ILE A 285 12.37 -14.11 0.81
N ASN A 286 11.92 -14.54 -0.37
CA ASN A 286 12.13 -15.91 -0.82
C ASN A 286 13.61 -16.21 -1.09
N GLN A 287 14.35 -15.27 -1.68
CA GLN A 287 15.79 -15.37 -1.89
C GLN A 287 16.54 -15.45 -0.55
N ILE A 288 16.14 -14.64 0.44
CA ILE A 288 16.74 -14.70 1.79
C ILE A 288 16.49 -16.08 2.43
N ARG A 289 15.27 -16.61 2.32
CA ARG A 289 14.94 -17.96 2.80
C ARG A 289 15.75 -19.04 2.09
N GLN A 290 15.95 -18.91 0.78
CA GLN A 290 16.78 -19.82 0.00
C GLN A 290 18.22 -19.82 0.53
N LEU A 291 18.81 -18.62 0.72
CA LEU A 291 20.15 -18.45 1.29
C LEU A 291 20.28 -19.08 2.68
N LEU A 292 19.23 -19.04 3.50
CA LEU A 292 19.22 -19.68 4.83
C LEU A 292 19.18 -21.21 4.78
N LYS A 293 18.71 -21.80 3.67
CA LYS A 293 18.67 -23.26 3.46
C LYS A 293 19.96 -23.80 2.85
N GLU A 294 20.72 -22.97 2.15
CA GLU A 294 22.00 -23.33 1.56
C GLU A 294 23.10 -23.32 2.64
N ASN A 295 23.56 -24.52 2.99
CA ASN A 295 24.71 -24.79 3.89
C ASN A 295 25.98 -25.08 3.07
#